data_AF-A0A5C5AWC1-F1
#
_entry.id   AF-A0A5C5AWC1-F1
#
_cell.length_a   1.000
_cell.length_b   1.000
_cell.length_c   1.000
_cell.angle_alpha   90.00
_cell.angle_beta   90.00
_cell.angle_gamma   90.00
#
_symmetry.space_group_name_H-M   'P 1'
#
loop_
_entity.id
_entity.type
_entity.pdbx_description
1 polymer ?
#
loop_
_entity_poly.entity_id
_entity_poly.type
_entity_poly.pdbx_seq_one_letter_code
_entity_poly.pdbx_strand_id
1 'polypeptide(L)'
;MKYIVIKSHISNYPDPIRLEEGDVVKMIESYDGPENWGNWMFCHEEKYDRKGWVPEQLIMKNTTDVGIITKQYTAKELNVSIGERLIGLEELNGWVWCEKTGGEDGWVPKGNLQNISNTIWLLI
;
A
#
# COMPACT_ATOMS: atom_id res chain seq x y z
N MET A 1 14.05 -2.95 4.18
CA MET A 1 14.99 -1.83 3.95
C MET A 1 14.72 -0.70 4.94
N LYS A 2 15.65 0.26 5.15
CA LYS A 2 15.41 1.43 6.00
C LYS A 2 15.12 2.66 5.14
N TYR A 3 14.17 3.48 5.57
CA TYR A 3 13.77 4.70 4.88
C TYR A 3 13.73 5.90 5.82
N ILE A 4 13.92 7.08 5.23
CA ILE A 4 13.52 8.36 5.81
C ILE A 4 12.40 8.97 4.97
N VAL A 5 11.40 9.54 5.64
CA VAL A 5 10.27 10.22 4.98
C VAL A 5 10.73 11.59 4.49
N ILE A 6 10.59 11.83 3.18
CA ILE A 6 10.97 13.09 2.52
C ILE A 6 9.75 13.94 2.13
N LYS A 7 8.55 13.35 2.19
CA LYS A 7 7.25 14.05 1.99
C LYS A 7 6.20 13.45 2.91
N SER A 8 5.45 14.29 3.64
CA SER A 8 4.39 13.81 4.53
C SER A 8 3.26 13.12 3.75
N HIS A 9 2.58 12.18 4.40
CA HIS A 9 1.41 11.49 3.89
C HIS A 9 0.40 11.34 5.02
N ILE A 10 -0.87 11.61 4.74
CA ILE A 10 -1.99 11.39 5.66
C ILE A 10 -2.99 10.55 4.89
N SER A 11 -3.43 9.45 5.49
CA SER A 11 -4.42 8.58 4.88
C SER A 11 -5.77 9.27 4.84
N ASN A 12 -6.45 9.12 3.70
CA ASN A 12 -7.85 9.55 3.54
C ASN A 12 -8.84 8.41 3.85
N TYR A 13 -8.36 7.24 4.30
CA TYR A 13 -9.16 6.03 4.48
C TYR A 13 -9.19 5.61 5.96
N PRO A 14 -10.12 6.16 6.77
CA PRO A 14 -10.20 5.81 8.19
C PRO A 14 -10.60 4.36 8.44
N ASP A 15 -11.35 3.74 7.51
CA ASP A 15 -11.60 2.30 7.50
C ASP A 15 -11.10 1.70 6.17
N PRO A 16 -9.81 1.33 6.10
CA PRO A 16 -9.24 0.78 4.88
C PRO A 16 -9.87 -0.58 4.57
N ILE A 17 -9.98 -0.89 3.27
CA ILE A 17 -10.39 -2.23 2.84
C ILE A 17 -9.44 -3.28 3.44
N ARG A 18 -9.99 -4.37 3.97
CA ARG A 18 -9.25 -5.53 4.51
C ARG A 18 -9.88 -6.79 3.94
N LEU A 19 -9.09 -7.60 3.27
CA LEU A 19 -9.56 -8.72 2.46
C LEU A 19 -8.78 -9.97 2.86
N GLU A 20 -9.48 -11.08 2.90
CA GLU A 20 -8.92 -12.43 3.04
C GLU A 20 -8.87 -13.14 1.69
N GLU A 21 -8.07 -14.20 1.60
CA GLU A 21 -8.10 -15.09 0.44
C GLU A 21 -9.50 -15.71 0.30
N GLY A 22 -10.04 -15.68 -0.93
CA GLY A 22 -11.38 -16.14 -1.25
C GLY A 22 -12.47 -15.07 -1.15
N ASP A 23 -12.18 -13.88 -0.59
CA ASP A 23 -13.14 -12.79 -0.57
C ASP A 23 -13.52 -12.35 -2.00
N VAL A 24 -14.78 -11.95 -2.16
CA VAL A 24 -15.33 -11.45 -3.43
C VAL A 24 -15.41 -9.94 -3.38
N VAL A 25 -14.90 -9.28 -4.42
CA VAL A 25 -14.93 -7.82 -4.56
C VAL A 25 -15.52 -7.39 -5.90
N LYS A 26 -16.21 -6.26 -5.89
CA LYS A 26 -16.57 -5.53 -7.11
C LYS A 26 -15.37 -4.70 -7.57
N MET A 27 -14.98 -4.88 -8.82
CA MET A 27 -13.93 -4.10 -9.49
C MET A 27 -14.57 -2.86 -10.13
N ILE A 28 -14.16 -1.66 -9.70
CA ILE A 28 -14.78 -0.40 -10.12
C ILE A 28 -13.94 0.28 -11.20
N GLU A 29 -12.66 0.54 -10.93
CA GLU A 29 -11.77 1.26 -11.84
C GLU A 29 -10.30 0.82 -11.68
N SER A 30 -9.59 0.69 -12.80
CA SER A 30 -8.13 0.55 -12.81
C SER A 30 -7.49 1.93 -12.65
N TYR A 31 -6.37 2.00 -11.93
CA TYR A 31 -5.57 3.21 -11.85
C TYR A 31 -4.92 3.55 -13.19
N ASP A 32 -5.01 4.81 -13.63
CA ASP A 32 -4.45 5.31 -14.89
C ASP A 32 -3.58 6.58 -14.76
N GLY A 33 -3.26 6.99 -13.53
CA GLY A 33 -2.49 8.21 -13.24
C GLY A 33 -0.99 8.13 -13.56
N PRO A 34 -0.29 9.27 -13.65
CA PRO A 34 1.12 9.37 -14.05
C PRO A 34 2.15 8.91 -12.99
N GLU A 35 1.73 8.62 -11.75
CA GLU A 35 2.59 8.37 -10.59
C GLU A 35 3.28 6.99 -10.59
N ASN A 36 3.15 6.25 -11.69
CA ASN A 36 3.59 4.85 -11.81
C ASN A 36 2.95 3.91 -10.78
N TRP A 37 1.72 4.21 -10.36
CA TRP A 37 0.88 3.31 -9.56
C TRP A 37 0.04 2.42 -10.49
N GLY A 38 0.67 1.84 -11.51
CA GLY A 38 0.00 0.84 -12.35
C GLY A 38 -0.38 -0.41 -11.55
N ASN A 39 -1.32 -1.20 -12.06
CA ASN A 39 -1.80 -2.45 -11.46
C ASN A 39 -2.53 -2.27 -10.12
N TRP A 40 -3.13 -1.11 -9.87
CA TRP A 40 -4.10 -0.94 -8.78
C TRP A 40 -5.52 -0.97 -9.36
N MET A 41 -6.41 -1.69 -8.68
CA MET A 41 -7.84 -1.77 -8.97
C MET A 41 -8.62 -1.24 -7.77
N PHE A 42 -9.42 -0.21 -7.96
CA PHE A 42 -10.33 0.28 -6.94
C PHE A 42 -11.46 -0.72 -6.78
N CYS A 43 -11.58 -1.27 -5.58
CA CYS A 43 -12.52 -2.33 -5.27
C CYS A 43 -13.53 -1.89 -4.22
N HIS A 44 -14.70 -2.54 -4.24
CA HIS A 44 -15.69 -2.49 -3.18
C HIS A 44 -15.96 -3.88 -2.64
N GLU A 45 -15.76 -4.05 -1.34
CA GLU A 45 -16.16 -5.21 -0.58
C GLU A 45 -17.51 -4.93 0.09
N GLU A 46 -18.55 -5.68 -0.31
CA GLU A 46 -19.91 -5.41 0.14
C GLU A 46 -20.17 -5.80 1.60
N LYS A 47 -19.46 -6.82 2.12
CA LYS A 47 -19.73 -7.42 3.43
C LYS A 47 -19.66 -6.41 4.58
N TYR A 48 -18.70 -5.49 4.52
CA TYR A 48 -18.53 -4.42 5.52
C TYR A 48 -18.56 -3.03 4.88
N ASP A 49 -19.00 -2.92 3.62
CA ASP A 49 -19.08 -1.69 2.84
C ASP A 49 -17.75 -0.91 2.76
N ARG A 50 -16.64 -1.62 2.55
CA ARG A 50 -15.30 -1.02 2.49
C ARG A 50 -14.85 -0.86 1.05
N LYS A 51 -14.18 0.26 0.78
CA LYS A 51 -13.63 0.58 -0.55
C LYS A 51 -12.17 0.94 -0.44
N GLY A 52 -11.40 0.59 -1.47
CA GLY A 52 -9.98 0.90 -1.50
C GLY A 52 -9.28 0.29 -2.69
N TRP A 53 -8.04 0.73 -2.88
CA TRP A 53 -7.17 0.20 -3.92
C TRP A 53 -6.65 -1.17 -3.52
N VAL A 54 -6.76 -2.13 -4.45
CA VAL A 54 -6.28 -3.50 -4.30
C VAL A 54 -5.29 -3.79 -5.43
N PRO A 55 -4.16 -4.46 -5.18
CA PRO A 55 -3.22 -4.78 -6.24
C PRO A 55 -3.88 -5.78 -7.19
N GLU A 56 -3.91 -5.44 -8.47
CA GLU A 56 -4.64 -6.20 -9.50
C GLU A 56 -4.13 -7.64 -9.61
N GLN A 57 -2.83 -7.88 -9.37
CA GLN A 57 -2.24 -9.21 -9.31
C GLN A 57 -2.76 -10.10 -8.17
N LEU A 58 -3.45 -9.53 -7.17
CA LEU A 58 -4.10 -10.28 -6.09
C LEU A 58 -5.58 -10.61 -6.41
N ILE A 59 -6.04 -10.30 -7.63
CA ILE A 59 -7.43 -10.48 -8.03
C ILE A 59 -7.51 -11.51 -9.16
N MET A 60 -8.13 -12.64 -8.87
CA MET A 60 -8.57 -13.58 -9.90
C MET A 60 -9.88 -13.06 -10.49
N LYS A 61 -9.85 -12.62 -11.74
CA LYS A 61 -11.02 -12.06 -12.43
C LYS A 61 -11.93 -13.19 -12.91
N ASN A 62 -13.15 -13.26 -12.37
CA ASN A 62 -14.15 -14.25 -12.78
C ASN A 62 -15.11 -13.70 -13.84
N THR A 63 -15.47 -12.41 -13.74
CA THR A 63 -16.30 -11.67 -14.71
C THR A 63 -15.66 -10.30 -14.98
N THR A 64 -16.32 -9.47 -15.79
CA THR A 64 -15.82 -8.11 -16.12
C THR A 64 -15.71 -7.20 -14.89
N ASP A 65 -16.55 -7.39 -13.88
CA ASP A 65 -16.76 -6.49 -12.75
C ASP A 65 -16.62 -7.16 -11.37
N VAL A 66 -16.38 -8.48 -11.31
CA VAL A 66 -16.21 -9.22 -10.06
C VAL A 66 -14.90 -10.01 -10.05
N GLY A 67 -14.19 -9.92 -8.94
CA GLY A 67 -12.94 -10.65 -8.70
C GLY A 67 -12.96 -11.43 -7.38
N ILE A 68 -12.15 -12.48 -7.33
CA ILE A 68 -11.85 -13.24 -6.11
C ILE A 68 -10.42 -12.91 -5.67
N ILE A 69 -10.26 -12.57 -4.40
CA ILE A 69 -8.97 -12.28 -3.80
C ILE A 69 -8.15 -13.56 -3.63
N THR A 70 -6.91 -13.56 -4.11
CA THR A 70 -6.02 -14.73 -4.10
C THR A 70 -5.05 -14.75 -2.93
N LYS A 71 -4.95 -13.64 -2.18
CA LYS A 71 -4.09 -13.50 -1.01
C LYS A 71 -4.63 -12.39 -0.10
N GLN A 72 -4.52 -12.59 1.21
CA GLN A 72 -4.87 -11.57 2.21
C GLN A 72 -4.20 -10.22 1.89
N TYR A 73 -4.97 -9.13 1.99
CA TYR A 73 -4.52 -7.77 1.67
C TYR A 73 -5.27 -6.71 2.48
N THR A 74 -4.60 -5.60 2.80
CA THR A 74 -5.26 -4.39 3.30
C THR A 74 -4.67 -3.14 2.66
N ALA A 75 -5.53 -2.16 2.35
CA ALA A 75 -5.13 -0.83 1.89
C ALA A 75 -4.85 0.13 3.05
N LYS A 76 -4.47 -0.39 4.23
CA LYS A 76 -4.08 0.45 5.37
C LYS A 76 -2.86 1.28 5.00
N GLU A 77 -2.98 2.59 5.10
CA GLU A 77 -1.90 3.55 4.87
C GLU A 77 -1.38 4.11 6.19
N LEU A 78 -0.10 4.50 6.24
CA LEU A 78 0.49 5.16 7.41
C LEU A 78 0.43 6.67 7.30
N ASN A 79 0.01 7.33 8.37
CA ASN A 79 0.24 8.77 8.53
C ASN A 79 1.71 9.02 8.85
N VAL A 80 2.45 9.76 8.04
CA VAL A 80 3.88 10.01 8.25
C VAL A 80 4.25 11.47 8.02
N SER A 81 5.23 11.95 8.78
CA SER A 81 5.81 13.27 8.72
C SER A 81 7.24 13.23 8.19
N ILE A 82 7.67 14.30 7.51
CA ILE A 82 9.05 14.46 7.03
C ILE A 82 10.05 14.21 8.18
N GLY A 83 11.09 13.44 7.89
CA GLY A 83 12.16 13.08 8.83
C GLY A 83 11.90 11.82 9.66
N GLU A 84 10.67 11.29 9.67
CA GLU A 84 10.39 10.00 10.31
C GLU A 84 11.21 8.87 9.66
N ARG A 85 11.65 7.92 10.49
CA ARG A 85 12.39 6.73 10.05
C ARG A 85 11.50 5.51 10.08
N LEU A 86 11.48 4.78 8.97
CA LEU A 86 10.62 3.61 8.77
C LEU A 86 11.44 2.39 8.38
N ILE A 87 10.93 1.22 8.72
CA ILE A 87 11.40 -0.07 8.20
C ILE A 87 10.43 -0.48 7.10
N GLY A 88 10.87 -0.51 5.84
CA GLY A 88 10.08 -1.05 4.74
C GLY A 88 10.25 -2.57 4.64
N LEU A 89 9.13 -3.28 4.52
CA LEU A 89 9.04 -4.73 4.52
C LEU A 89 8.73 -5.29 3.13
N GLU A 90 7.84 -4.62 2.38
CA GLU A 90 7.41 -5.02 1.04
C GLU A 90 7.25 -3.78 0.16
N GLU A 91 7.61 -3.87 -1.11
CA GLU A 91 7.30 -2.86 -2.12
C GLU A 91 6.31 -3.45 -3.12
N LEU A 92 5.24 -2.71 -3.40
CA LEU A 92 4.17 -3.14 -4.29
C LEU A 92 3.61 -1.95 -5.07
N ASN A 93 3.65 -2.04 -6.40
CA ASN A 93 2.99 -1.08 -7.32
C ASN A 93 3.24 0.41 -6.96
N GLY A 94 4.48 0.76 -6.62
CA GLY A 94 4.87 2.14 -6.27
C GLY A 94 4.60 2.56 -4.82
N TRP A 95 4.22 1.63 -3.95
CA TRP A 95 4.03 1.81 -2.52
C TRP A 95 4.95 0.89 -1.71
N VAL A 96 5.25 1.25 -0.47
CA VAL A 96 6.07 0.45 0.43
C VAL A 96 5.28 0.21 1.72
N TRP A 97 5.13 -1.06 2.11
CA TRP A 97 4.59 -1.43 3.40
C TRP A 97 5.67 -1.17 4.45
N CYS A 98 5.41 -0.22 5.33
CA CYS A 98 6.36 0.27 6.31
C CYS A 98 5.89 -0.03 7.73
N GLU A 99 6.84 -0.09 8.66
CA GLU A 99 6.61 -0.15 10.10
C GLU A 99 7.34 1.03 10.77
N LYS A 100 6.65 1.71 11.68
CA LYS A 100 7.19 2.76 12.55
C LYS A 100 7.84 2.18 13.80
N THR A 101 8.75 2.96 14.39
CA THR A 101 9.24 2.71 15.77
C THR A 101 8.08 2.91 16.75
N GLY A 102 7.35 1.83 17.06
CA GLY A 102 6.09 1.88 17.82
C GLY A 102 5.07 0.82 17.42
N GLY A 103 5.34 0.07 16.33
CA GLY A 103 4.52 -1.06 15.91
C GLY A 103 3.30 -0.70 15.04
N GLU A 104 3.20 0.55 14.59
CA GLU A 104 2.23 0.94 13.58
C GLU A 104 2.79 0.65 12.19
N ASP A 105 2.06 -0.15 11.41
CA ASP A 105 2.37 -0.52 10.03
C ASP A 105 1.36 0.01 9.01
N GLY A 106 1.75 0.05 7.73
CA GLY A 106 0.88 0.43 6.62
C GLY A 106 1.65 0.89 5.38
N TRP A 107 0.93 1.06 4.28
CA TRP A 107 1.47 1.54 3.01
C TRP A 107 1.84 3.02 3.07
N VAL A 108 2.97 3.36 2.46
CA VAL A 108 3.40 4.74 2.20
C VAL A 108 3.81 4.85 0.72
N PRO A 109 3.45 5.94 0.01
CA PRO A 109 3.89 6.10 -1.37
C PRO A 109 5.41 6.07 -1.46
N LYS A 110 5.98 5.28 -2.38
CA LYS A 110 7.44 5.16 -2.53
C LYS A 110 8.10 6.51 -2.80
N GLY A 111 7.44 7.39 -3.57
CA GLY A 111 7.91 8.75 -3.85
C GLY A 111 8.02 9.65 -2.61
N ASN A 112 7.43 9.25 -1.49
CA ASN A 112 7.55 9.95 -0.21
C ASN A 112 8.72 9.47 0.64
N LEU A 113 9.45 8.44 0.19
CA LEU A 113 10.51 7.78 0.93
C LEU A 113 11.85 7.88 0.23
N GLN A 114 12.91 8.05 1.02
CA GLN A 114 14.29 7.91 0.56
C GLN A 114 14.95 6.74 1.29
N ASN A 115 15.54 5.81 0.54
CA ASN A 115 16.29 4.70 1.12
C ASN A 115 17.53 5.26 1.83
N ILE A 116 17.75 4.85 3.08
CA ILE A 116 18.95 5.18 3.82
C ILE A 116 19.81 3.92 3.94
N SER A 117 20.91 3.87 3.18
CA SER A 117 21.93 2.83 3.37
C SER A 117 22.63 3.05 4.70
N ASN A 118 22.96 1.97 5.41
CA ASN A 118 23.97 2.02 6.46
C ASN A 118 25.35 2.17 5.79
N THR A 119 25.65 3.29 5.13
CA THR A 119 27.03 3.60 4.76
C THR A 119 27.71 4.10 6.02
N ILE A 120 28.34 3.19 6.76
CA ILE A 120 29.38 3.55 7.70
C ILE A 120 30.47 4.21 6.86
N TRP A 121 30.67 5.51 7.04
CA TRP A 121 31.91 6.14 6.65
C TRP A 121 33.01 5.46 7.46
N LEU A 122 33.73 4.51 6.86
CA LEU A 122 35.08 4.20 7.30
C LEU A 122 35.89 5.46 7.00
N LEU A 123 35.96 6.34 8.00
CA LEU A 123 37.03 7.31 8.12
C LEU A 123 38.30 6.49 8.41
N ILE A 124 39.13 6.30 7.39
CA ILE A 124 40.60 6.32 7.45
C ILE A 124 41.14 6.54 6.04
#